data_AF-A0A8I2ZSH2-F1
#
_entry.id   AF-A0A8I2ZSH2-F1
#
_cell.length_a   1.000
_cell.length_b   1.000
_cell.length_c   1.000
_cell.angle_alpha   90.00
_cell.angle_beta   90.00
_cell.angle_gamma   90.00
#
_symmetry.space_group_name_H-M   'P 1'
#
loop_
_entity.id
_entity.type
_entity.pdbx_description
1 polymer ?
#
loop_
_entity_poly.entity_id
_entity_poly.type
_entity_poly.pdbx_seq_one_letter_code
_entity_poly.pdbx_strand_id
1 'polypeptide(L)'
;MAAAADDAPPSMEVEGRYWESFNTAIAEEDQRLLDRFIEETKDLRNELASMQRDKARAEENLRQINLAYHNYEERLETRRREFELQQRALAAERAVRRAKMTAWFGSRGTSSHPNPSSDEHVDVALGDITNGIAVSTRRIKDGRTSLPDGPQAAAANGAAPRYHHTFAAANNVGATNDIGQLDDLTGVEVFDGDGNFVAPVRSIPAQNAVVSLLLGLPVKRRVNTRPGRTFDLDKFNSIYDKRYTYANGPNAKPARWTAVMLQATGDVLEGAKRCLNCTKNLGPFDTCPRKRP
;
A
#
# COMPACT_ATOMS: atom_id res chain seq x y z
N MET A 1 -9.22 -107.71 -13.72
CA MET A 1 -8.29 -107.23 -14.77
C MET A 1 -8.75 -105.86 -15.22
N ALA A 2 -7.78 -104.99 -15.49
CA ALA A 2 -7.89 -103.53 -15.52
C ALA A 2 -8.90 -102.97 -16.55
N ALA A 3 -9.67 -101.97 -16.12
CA ALA A 3 -10.25 -100.98 -17.03
C ALA A 3 -9.16 -99.93 -17.27
N ALA A 4 -8.39 -100.11 -18.34
CA ALA A 4 -7.52 -99.07 -18.86
C ALA A 4 -8.43 -97.96 -19.39
N ALA A 5 -8.48 -96.83 -18.69
CA ALA A 5 -9.01 -95.62 -19.26
C ALA A 5 -8.13 -95.26 -20.47
N ASP A 6 -8.76 -95.01 -21.61
CA ASP A 6 -8.10 -94.54 -22.83
C ASP A 6 -7.41 -93.19 -22.55
N ASP A 7 -6.11 -93.23 -22.27
CA ASP A 7 -5.20 -92.08 -22.29
C ASP A 7 -4.80 -91.72 -23.74
N ALA A 8 -5.76 -91.73 -24.67
CA ALA A 8 -5.51 -91.31 -26.03
C ALA A 8 -5.48 -89.77 -26.10
N PRO A 9 -4.43 -89.16 -26.69
CA PRO A 9 -4.34 -87.70 -26.77
C PRO A 9 -5.53 -87.12 -27.55
N PRO A 10 -6.05 -85.95 -27.13
CA PRO A 10 -7.20 -85.33 -27.77
C PRO A 10 -6.92 -85.03 -29.25
N SER A 11 -7.97 -85.05 -30.09
CA SER A 11 -7.82 -84.79 -31.52
C SER A 11 -7.39 -83.33 -31.77
N MET A 12 -6.67 -83.06 -32.87
CA MET A 12 -6.19 -81.71 -33.22
C MET A 12 -7.30 -80.65 -33.25
N GLU A 13 -8.53 -81.01 -33.63
CA GLU A 13 -9.66 -80.07 -33.60
C GLU A 13 -10.10 -79.70 -32.18
N VAL A 14 -10.04 -80.64 -31.24
CA VAL A 14 -10.38 -80.41 -29.83
C VAL A 14 -9.29 -79.56 -29.16
N GLU A 15 -8.02 -79.84 -29.44
CA GLU A 15 -6.90 -79.01 -28.98
C GLU A 15 -6.94 -77.60 -29.58
N GLY A 16 -7.25 -77.47 -30.88
CA GLY A 16 -7.38 -76.17 -31.53
C GLY A 16 -8.47 -75.30 -30.90
N ARG A 17 -9.67 -75.86 -30.67
CA ARG A 17 -10.76 -75.15 -30.00
C ARG A 17 -10.42 -74.80 -28.55
N TYR A 18 -9.71 -75.69 -27.85
CA TYR A 18 -9.22 -75.41 -26.50
C TYR A 18 -8.27 -74.20 -26.50
N TRP A 19 -7.24 -74.19 -27.35
CA TRP A 19 -6.29 -73.08 -27.43
C TRP A 19 -6.92 -71.77 -27.87
N GLU A 20 -7.87 -71.80 -28.81
CA GLU A 20 -8.65 -70.61 -29.17
C GLU A 20 -9.42 -70.07 -27.95
N SER A 21 -10.17 -70.92 -27.26
CA SER A 21 -10.93 -70.53 -26.07
C SER A 21 -10.04 -70.01 -24.93
N PHE A 22 -8.87 -70.62 -24.76
CA PHE A 22 -7.89 -70.26 -23.75
C PHE A 22 -7.27 -68.90 -24.06
N ASN A 23 -6.88 -68.66 -25.32
CA ASN A 23 -6.34 -67.36 -25.76
C ASN A 23 -7.39 -66.26 -25.64
N THR A 24 -8.66 -66.53 -25.96
CA THR A 24 -9.74 -65.55 -25.74
C THR A 24 -9.95 -65.25 -24.26
N ALA A 25 -9.88 -66.27 -23.39
CA ALA A 25 -10.02 -66.07 -21.94
C ALA A 25 -8.87 -65.21 -21.37
N ILE A 26 -7.63 -65.45 -21.81
CA ILE A 26 -6.48 -64.61 -21.44
C ILE A 26 -6.70 -63.17 -21.90
N ALA A 27 -7.12 -62.96 -23.15
CA ALA A 27 -7.35 -61.62 -23.68
C ALA A 27 -8.44 -60.87 -22.89
N GLU A 28 -9.50 -61.56 -22.47
CA GLU A 28 -10.54 -60.98 -21.61
C GLU A 28 -10.01 -60.63 -20.20
N GLU A 29 -9.17 -61.48 -19.61
CA GLU A 29 -8.54 -61.21 -18.32
C GLU A 29 -7.61 -59.99 -18.39
N ASP A 30 -6.77 -59.91 -19.42
CA ASP A 30 -5.90 -58.76 -19.68
C ASP A 30 -6.71 -57.48 -19.87
N GLN A 31 -7.83 -57.55 -20.61
CA GLN A 31 -8.70 -56.40 -20.81
C GLN A 31 -9.36 -55.93 -19.51
N ARG A 32 -9.83 -56.86 -18.67
CA ARG A 32 -10.36 -56.52 -17.33
C ARG A 32 -9.31 -55.91 -16.42
N LEU A 33 -8.06 -56.34 -16.52
CA LEU A 33 -6.95 -55.77 -15.77
C LEU A 33 -6.68 -54.32 -16.20
N LEU A 34 -6.65 -54.08 -17.51
CA LEU A 34 -6.48 -52.75 -18.08
C LEU A 34 -7.62 -51.80 -17.68
N ASP A 35 -8.88 -52.25 -17.78
CA ASP A 35 -10.04 -51.44 -17.42
C ASP A 35 -10.00 -51.03 -15.94
N ARG A 36 -9.62 -51.96 -15.06
CA ARG A 36 -9.47 -51.71 -13.63
C ARG A 36 -8.36 -50.69 -13.36
N PHE A 37 -7.21 -50.85 -14.01
CA PHE A 37 -6.13 -49.88 -13.92
C PHE A 37 -6.55 -48.49 -14.41
N ILE A 38 -7.27 -48.42 -15.53
CA ILE A 38 -7.76 -47.15 -16.09
C ILE A 38 -8.67 -46.44 -15.09
N GLU A 39 -9.65 -47.15 -14.51
CA GLU A 39 -10.56 -46.58 -13.52
C GLU A 39 -9.83 -46.18 -12.22
N GLU A 40 -8.94 -47.03 -11.70
CA GLU A 40 -8.14 -46.70 -10.49
C GLU A 40 -7.27 -45.45 -10.68
N THR A 41 -6.78 -45.21 -11.90
CA THR A 41 -5.89 -44.08 -12.21
C THR A 41 -6.61 -42.88 -12.83
N LYS A 42 -7.93 -42.97 -13.03
CA LYS A 42 -8.75 -41.91 -13.66
C LYS A 42 -8.73 -40.62 -12.87
N ASP A 43 -8.90 -40.71 -11.55
CA ASP A 43 -8.90 -39.54 -10.67
C ASP A 43 -7.55 -38.83 -10.68
N LEU A 44 -6.45 -39.59 -10.63
CA LEU A 44 -5.09 -39.04 -10.74
C LEU A 44 -4.84 -38.34 -12.08
N ARG A 45 -5.32 -38.93 -13.20
CA ARG A 45 -5.22 -38.29 -14.52
C ARG A 45 -6.05 -37.00 -14.59
N ASN A 46 -7.25 -37.02 -14.01
CA ASN A 46 -8.13 -35.85 -13.95
C ASN A 46 -7.52 -34.73 -13.11
N GLU A 47 -6.95 -35.08 -11.96
CA GLU A 47 -6.25 -34.15 -11.07
C GLU A 47 -5.02 -33.56 -11.75
N LEU A 48 -4.20 -34.38 -12.41
CA LEU A 48 -3.06 -33.90 -13.20
C LEU A 48 -3.49 -32.93 -14.30
N ALA A 49 -4.55 -33.24 -15.04
CA ALA A 49 -5.10 -32.36 -16.06
C ALA A 49 -5.68 -31.06 -15.47
N SER A 50 -6.23 -31.10 -14.25
CA SER A 50 -6.66 -29.91 -13.52
C SER A 50 -5.46 -29.05 -13.12
N MET A 51 -4.44 -29.65 -12.51
CA MET A 51 -3.22 -28.97 -12.09
C MET A 51 -2.48 -28.32 -13.26
N GLN A 52 -2.47 -28.97 -14.43
CA GLN A 52 -1.91 -28.38 -15.66
C GLN A 52 -2.67 -27.14 -16.11
N ARG A 53 -4.01 -27.16 -16.04
CA ARG A 53 -4.84 -25.98 -16.34
C ARG A 53 -4.63 -24.86 -15.32
N ASP A 54 -4.48 -25.20 -14.05
CA ASP A 54 -4.27 -24.24 -12.97
C ASP A 54 -2.90 -23.57 -13.10
N LYS A 55 -1.86 -24.37 -13.41
CA LYS A 55 -0.52 -23.87 -13.75
C LYS A 55 -0.58 -22.90 -14.93
N ALA A 56 -1.25 -23.26 -16.02
CA ALA A 56 -1.36 -22.38 -17.18
C ALA A 56 -2.06 -21.05 -16.85
N ARG A 57 -3.10 -21.08 -16.00
CA ARG A 57 -3.76 -19.85 -15.52
C ARG A 57 -2.84 -19.00 -14.64
N ALA A 58 -2.08 -19.63 -13.75
CA ALA A 58 -1.13 -18.92 -12.90
C ALA A 58 0.01 -18.26 -13.71
N GLU A 59 0.53 -18.96 -14.72
CA GLU A 59 1.56 -18.41 -15.63
C GLU A 59 1.03 -17.21 -16.42
N GLU A 60 -0.21 -17.26 -16.90
CA GLU A 60 -0.82 -16.12 -17.59
C GLU A 60 -1.04 -14.93 -16.63
N ASN A 61 -1.53 -15.19 -15.41
CA ASN A 61 -1.66 -14.14 -14.40
C ASN A 61 -0.31 -13.48 -14.08
N LEU A 62 0.77 -14.27 -13.98
CA LEU A 62 2.12 -13.75 -13.78
C LEU A 62 2.55 -12.84 -14.94
N ARG A 63 2.27 -13.23 -16.19
CA ARG A 63 2.57 -12.40 -17.37
C ARG A 63 1.83 -11.07 -17.31
N GLN A 64 0.54 -11.09 -16.96
CA GLN A 64 -0.26 -9.86 -16.85
C GLN A 64 0.27 -8.93 -15.74
N ILE A 65 0.65 -9.49 -14.58
CA ILE A 65 1.26 -8.73 -13.49
C ILE A 65 2.58 -8.11 -13.93
N ASN A 66 3.45 -8.87 -14.60
CA ASN A 66 4.74 -8.35 -15.09
C ASN A 66 4.55 -7.23 -16.12
N LEU A 67 3.56 -7.34 -17.01
CA LEU A 67 3.24 -6.28 -17.95
C LEU A 67 2.78 -5.00 -17.23
N ALA A 68 1.89 -5.14 -16.24
CA ALA A 68 1.44 -4.01 -15.43
C ALA A 68 2.60 -3.38 -14.65
N TYR A 69 3.48 -4.19 -14.07
CA TYR A 69 4.67 -3.75 -13.37
C TYR A 69 5.56 -2.87 -14.26
N HIS A 70 5.91 -3.34 -15.47
CA HIS A 70 6.71 -2.55 -16.40
C HIS A 70 6.02 -1.25 -16.85
N ASN A 71 4.69 -1.26 -17.01
CA ASN A 71 3.96 -0.03 -17.31
C ASN A 71 4.07 0.99 -16.17
N TYR A 72 3.99 0.54 -14.92
CA TYR A 72 4.17 1.42 -13.76
C TYR A 72 5.61 1.94 -13.64
N GLU A 73 6.62 1.10 -13.90
CA GLU A 73 8.01 1.53 -13.97
C GLU A 73 8.20 2.66 -15.00
N GLU A 74 7.69 2.49 -16.21
CA GLU A 74 7.78 3.52 -17.27
C GLU A 74 7.08 4.83 -16.87
N ARG A 75 5.92 4.73 -16.21
CA ARG A 75 5.18 5.89 -15.71
C ARG A 75 5.95 6.61 -14.61
N LEU A 76 6.57 5.89 -13.69
CA LEU A 76 7.42 6.47 -12.64
C LEU A 76 8.62 7.19 -13.24
N GLU A 77 9.32 6.56 -14.19
CA GLU A 77 10.45 7.19 -14.88
C GLU A 77 10.05 8.42 -15.69
N THR A 78 8.86 8.41 -16.29
CA THR A 78 8.32 9.57 -16.98
C THR A 78 8.06 10.72 -16.00
N ARG A 79 7.41 10.45 -14.85
CA ARG A 79 7.18 11.45 -13.81
C ARG A 79 8.48 11.98 -13.23
N ARG A 80 9.49 11.12 -13.05
CA ARG A 80 10.82 11.53 -12.59
C ARG A 80 11.46 12.51 -13.57
N ARG A 81 11.46 12.20 -14.87
CA ARG A 81 11.97 13.09 -15.92
C ARG A 81 11.23 14.43 -15.96
N GLU A 82 9.91 14.43 -15.84
CA GLU A 82 9.10 15.65 -15.77
C GLU A 82 9.49 16.52 -14.57
N PHE A 83 9.67 15.91 -13.41
CA PHE A 83 10.08 16.61 -12.19
C PHE A 83 11.48 17.22 -12.33
N GLU A 84 12.44 16.48 -12.89
CA GLU A 84 13.79 17.00 -13.16
C GLU A 84 13.75 18.19 -14.13
N LEU A 85 12.92 18.13 -15.17
CA LEU A 85 12.71 19.24 -16.10
C LEU A 85 12.12 20.47 -15.39
N GLN A 86 11.12 20.28 -14.53
CA GLN A 86 10.54 21.36 -13.72
C GLN A 86 11.55 21.97 -12.76
N GLN A 87 12.37 21.16 -12.10
CA GLN A 87 13.44 21.64 -11.23
C GLN A 87 14.44 22.50 -12.00
N ARG A 88 14.88 22.05 -13.19
CA ARG A 88 15.80 22.82 -14.04
C ARG A 88 15.18 24.15 -14.49
N ALA A 89 13.91 24.13 -14.90
CA ALA A 89 13.18 25.34 -15.29
C ALA A 89 13.10 26.35 -14.14
N LEU A 90 12.70 25.90 -12.94
CA LEU A 90 12.64 26.74 -11.74
C LEU A 90 14.02 27.28 -11.34
N ALA A 91 15.08 26.46 -11.47
CA ALA A 91 16.45 26.90 -11.21
C ALA A 91 16.89 28.01 -12.18
N ALA A 92 16.57 27.86 -13.47
CA ALA A 92 16.84 28.86 -14.50
C ALA A 92 16.07 30.17 -14.23
N GLU A 93 14.77 30.09 -13.90
CA GLU A 93 13.97 31.27 -13.53
C GLU A 93 14.54 31.99 -12.30
N ARG A 94 14.93 31.23 -11.28
CA ARG A 94 15.58 31.78 -10.07
C ARG A 94 16.92 32.41 -10.40
N ALA A 95 17.69 31.87 -11.34
CA ALA A 95 18.95 32.45 -11.78
C ALA A 95 18.73 33.78 -12.52
N VAL A 96 17.77 33.84 -13.45
CA VAL A 96 17.40 35.08 -14.16
C VAL A 96 16.90 36.14 -13.17
N ARG A 97 16.03 35.76 -12.23
CA ARG A 97 15.51 36.67 -11.20
C ARG A 97 16.64 37.19 -10.31
N ARG A 98 17.57 36.32 -9.89
CA ARG A 98 18.77 36.72 -9.14
C ARG A 98 19.62 37.71 -9.94
N ALA A 99 19.96 37.39 -11.20
CA ALA A 99 20.74 38.27 -12.06
C ALA A 99 20.10 39.66 -12.23
N LYS A 100 18.77 39.71 -12.44
CA LYS A 100 18.01 40.96 -12.53
C LYS A 100 18.07 41.78 -11.24
N MET A 101 17.90 41.13 -10.09
CA MET A 101 17.99 41.79 -8.77
C MET A 101 19.41 42.29 -8.50
N THR A 102 20.44 41.48 -8.78
CA THR A 102 21.85 41.89 -8.65
C THR A 102 22.16 43.10 -9.52
N ALA A 103 21.70 43.13 -10.77
CA ALA A 103 21.86 44.28 -11.65
C ALA A 103 21.12 45.53 -11.12
N TRP A 104 19.90 45.36 -10.60
CA TRP A 104 19.10 46.46 -10.04
C TRP A 104 19.74 47.06 -8.78
N PHE A 105 20.24 46.22 -7.86
CA PHE A 105 20.96 46.67 -6.67
C PHE A 105 22.33 47.27 -7.02
N GLY A 106 23.06 46.68 -7.97
CA GLY A 106 24.34 47.20 -8.46
C GLY A 106 24.21 48.56 -9.15
N SER A 107 23.09 48.84 -9.81
CA SER A 107 22.83 50.15 -10.43
C SER A 107 22.37 51.23 -9.44
N ARG A 108 21.91 50.86 -8.22
CA ARG A 108 21.30 51.78 -7.25
C ARG A 108 22.16 52.04 -6.00
N GLY A 109 23.32 51.42 -5.85
CA GLY A 109 24.14 51.58 -4.65
C GLY A 109 25.63 51.37 -4.86
N THR A 110 26.34 52.45 -5.18
CA THR A 110 27.45 52.89 -4.33
C THR A 110 26.87 53.42 -3.01
N SER A 111 26.37 52.54 -2.16
CA SER A 111 26.08 52.86 -0.77
C SER A 111 26.42 51.65 0.08
N SER A 112 27.51 51.79 0.82
CA SER A 112 28.16 50.84 1.71
C SER A 112 27.22 49.84 2.39
N HIS A 113 27.39 48.55 2.08
CA HIS A 113 27.12 47.46 3.01
C HIS A 113 28.30 46.47 2.99
N PRO A 114 28.67 45.86 4.13
CA PRO A 114 29.84 45.01 4.22
C PRO A 114 29.64 43.74 3.41
N ASN A 115 30.69 43.38 2.67
CA ASN A 115 30.78 42.22 1.81
C ASN A 115 30.47 40.93 2.61
N PRO A 116 29.43 40.14 2.28
CA PRO A 116 29.30 38.80 2.85
C PRO A 116 30.44 37.95 2.28
N SER A 117 31.19 37.29 3.17
CA SER A 117 32.35 36.49 2.83
C SER A 117 32.04 35.47 1.73
N SER A 118 32.93 35.41 0.75
CA SER A 118 32.89 34.54 -0.42
C SER A 118 33.13 33.06 -0.07
N ASP A 119 32.27 32.46 0.74
CA ASP A 119 32.41 31.05 1.12
C ASP A 119 31.06 30.38 1.44
N GLU A 120 30.08 30.55 0.55
CA GLU A 120 28.99 29.59 0.41
C GLU A 120 29.14 28.89 -0.95
N HIS A 121 29.91 27.81 -0.94
CA HIS A 121 29.71 26.71 -1.87
C HIS A 121 28.23 26.30 -1.77
N VAL A 122 27.43 26.73 -2.75
CA VAL A 122 26.09 26.18 -2.95
C VAL A 122 26.31 24.79 -3.54
N ASP A 123 26.52 23.81 -2.65
CA ASP A 123 26.45 22.41 -3.03
C ASP A 123 25.04 22.15 -3.55
N VAL A 124 24.93 22.08 -4.88
CA VAL A 124 23.78 21.48 -5.53
C VAL A 124 23.83 20.01 -5.14
N ALA A 125 23.10 19.67 -4.09
CA ALA A 125 22.92 18.29 -3.68
C ALA A 125 22.30 17.51 -4.84
N LEU A 126 23.14 16.85 -5.63
CA LEU A 126 22.79 15.67 -6.40
C LEU A 126 22.58 14.56 -5.36
N GLY A 127 21.44 14.63 -4.67
CA GLY A 127 21.04 13.63 -3.71
C GLY A 127 20.58 12.39 -4.46
N ASP A 128 21.51 11.48 -4.76
CA ASP A 128 21.19 10.08 -4.89
C ASP A 128 20.54 9.64 -3.58
N ILE A 129 19.24 9.37 -3.62
CA ILE A 129 18.51 8.78 -2.51
C ILE A 129 18.92 7.30 -2.47
N THR A 130 20.11 7.05 -1.95
CA THR A 130 20.47 5.73 -1.43
C THR A 130 20.64 5.85 0.07
N ASN A 131 20.03 4.90 0.77
CA ASN A 131 19.86 4.88 2.20
C ASN A 131 21.19 5.05 2.95
N GLY A 132 21.30 6.10 3.77
CA GLY A 132 22.48 6.32 4.61
C GLY A 132 22.37 7.60 5.42
N ILE A 133 21.89 7.48 6.66
CA ILE A 133 21.79 8.57 7.63
C ILE A 133 23.20 9.07 8.00
N ALA A 134 23.51 10.32 7.67
CA ALA A 134 24.65 11.04 8.25
C ALA A 134 24.12 12.19 9.13
N VAL A 135 24.10 11.97 10.45
CA VAL A 135 23.81 12.99 11.46
C VAL A 135 25.05 13.88 11.61
N SER A 136 24.97 15.13 11.17
CA SER A 136 25.99 16.14 11.49
C SER A 136 25.79 16.63 12.92
N THR A 137 26.61 16.13 13.85
CA THR A 137 26.76 16.67 15.20
C THR A 137 27.48 18.01 15.13
N ARG A 138 26.75 19.12 15.37
CA ARG A 138 27.39 20.43 15.60
C ARG A 138 28.03 20.44 17.00
N ARG A 139 29.36 20.33 17.01
CA ARG A 139 30.26 20.46 18.16
C ARG A 139 30.24 21.92 18.66
N ILE A 140 29.72 22.15 19.87
CA ILE A 140 29.90 23.41 20.62
C ILE A 140 31.17 23.25 21.48
N LYS A 141 32.07 24.23 21.41
CA LYS A 141 33.38 24.23 22.05
C LYS A 141 33.28 24.81 23.47
N ASP A 142 33.96 24.13 24.40
CA ASP A 142 33.91 24.27 25.86
C ASP A 142 34.30 25.63 26.45
N GLY A 143 33.77 25.88 27.66
CA GLY A 143 34.29 26.82 28.65
C GLY A 143 33.66 26.61 30.05
N ARG A 144 34.27 25.72 30.85
CA ARG A 144 34.41 25.61 32.34
C ARG A 144 33.47 26.48 33.23
N THR A 145 32.87 26.06 34.37
CA THR A 145 33.34 25.24 35.50
C THR A 145 32.18 24.97 36.51
N SER A 146 32.38 23.97 37.40
CA SER A 146 31.80 23.72 38.74
C SER A 146 30.34 23.18 38.93
N LEU A 147 30.27 21.96 39.50
CA LEU A 147 29.20 21.49 40.41
C LEU A 147 29.39 22.11 41.81
N PRO A 148 28.33 22.24 42.64
CA PRO A 148 28.11 21.23 43.70
C PRO A 148 26.65 20.85 44.02
N ASP A 149 26.51 19.58 44.45
CA ASP A 149 25.65 18.93 45.48
C ASP A 149 24.11 19.11 45.58
N GLY A 150 23.44 17.97 45.84
CA GLY A 150 21.98 17.68 45.77
C GLY A 150 21.10 18.18 46.94
N PRO A 151 19.92 17.58 47.27
CA PRO A 151 19.48 16.18 47.04
C PRO A 151 18.03 15.92 46.49
N GLN A 152 17.87 14.68 46.00
CA GLN A 152 16.71 13.81 45.72
C GLN A 152 15.26 14.22 46.04
N ALA A 153 14.37 13.98 45.06
CA ALA A 153 13.10 13.25 45.27
C ALA A 153 12.61 12.58 43.96
N ALA A 154 12.05 11.39 44.09
CA ALA A 154 11.75 10.41 43.04
C ALA A 154 10.49 10.73 42.19
N ALA A 155 10.50 10.35 40.90
CA ALA A 155 9.37 9.69 40.21
C ALA A 155 9.66 9.40 38.72
N ALA A 156 9.53 8.12 38.37
CA ALA A 156 9.06 7.52 37.11
C ALA A 156 9.54 8.05 35.74
N ASN A 157 10.18 7.13 35.01
CA ASN A 157 10.55 7.19 33.59
C ASN A 157 9.40 7.67 32.69
N GLY A 158 9.62 8.78 31.98
CA GLY A 158 8.73 9.30 30.93
C GLY A 158 9.48 9.53 29.63
N ALA A 159 9.83 8.46 28.91
CA ALA A 159 10.26 8.55 27.53
C ALA A 159 9.02 8.73 26.64
N ALA A 160 8.94 9.85 25.91
CA ALA A 160 7.92 10.06 24.90
C ALA A 160 8.04 8.98 23.80
N PRO A 161 6.96 8.26 23.45
CA PRO A 161 7.05 7.23 22.44
C PRO A 161 7.19 7.87 21.05
N ARG A 162 8.35 7.66 20.43
CA ARG A 162 8.52 7.77 18.97
C ARG A 162 7.74 6.63 18.34
N TYR A 163 6.59 6.92 17.75
CA TYR A 163 5.83 5.94 16.97
C TYR A 163 6.52 5.70 15.63
N HIS A 164 7.30 4.62 15.55
CA HIS A 164 7.64 3.96 14.30
C HIS A 164 6.42 3.12 13.87
N HIS A 165 5.86 3.40 12.69
CA HIS A 165 4.80 2.59 12.11
C HIS A 165 5.41 1.32 11.51
N THR A 166 5.39 0.23 12.28
CA THR A 166 5.47 -1.12 11.73
C THR A 166 4.10 -1.48 11.18
N PHE A 167 4.00 -1.75 9.88
CA PHE A 167 2.84 -2.41 9.29
C PHE A 167 2.75 -3.81 9.90
N ALA A 168 1.89 -3.96 10.92
CA ALA A 168 1.56 -5.26 11.47
C ALA A 168 0.67 -5.98 10.46
N ALA A 169 1.28 -6.89 9.70
CA ALA A 169 0.57 -7.91 8.94
C ALA A 169 -0.20 -8.80 9.94
N ALA A 170 -1.46 -8.46 10.20
CA ALA A 170 -2.38 -9.35 10.87
C ALA A 170 -2.85 -10.40 9.85
N ASN A 171 -2.23 -11.58 9.93
CA ASN A 171 -2.82 -12.80 9.40
C ASN A 171 -4.20 -13.00 10.04
N ASN A 172 -5.27 -12.93 9.24
CA ASN A 172 -6.33 -13.94 9.22
C ASN A 172 -7.37 -13.66 8.11
N VAL A 173 -7.44 -14.64 7.20
CA VAL A 173 -8.59 -15.16 6.46
C VAL A 173 -9.41 -14.18 5.60
N GLY A 174 -9.18 -14.24 4.28
CA GLY A 174 -10.12 -13.77 3.25
C GLY A 174 -9.68 -12.57 2.42
N ALA A 175 -8.38 -12.35 2.18
CA ALA A 175 -7.93 -11.29 1.29
C ALA A 175 -8.06 -11.73 -0.18
N THR A 176 -9.19 -11.41 -0.79
CA THR A 176 -9.27 -11.24 -2.24
C THR A 176 -8.33 -10.11 -2.64
N ASN A 177 -7.43 -10.41 -3.59
CA ASN A 177 -6.71 -9.51 -4.49
C ASN A 177 -6.97 -8.00 -4.31
N ASP A 178 -6.06 -7.26 -3.67
CA ASP A 178 -6.01 -5.79 -3.80
C ASP A 178 -4.61 -5.24 -3.46
N ILE A 179 -3.59 -5.68 -4.23
CA ILE A 179 -2.25 -5.05 -4.20
C ILE A 179 -2.27 -3.68 -4.92
N GLY A 180 -3.33 -3.37 -5.68
CA GLY A 180 -3.54 -2.06 -6.31
C GLY A 180 -4.13 -0.98 -5.41
N GLN A 181 -4.50 -1.29 -4.16
CA GLN A 181 -5.21 -0.34 -3.28
C GLN A 181 -4.29 0.44 -2.32
N LEU A 182 -2.97 0.27 -2.40
CA LEU A 182 -2.00 1.03 -1.58
C LEU A 182 -1.63 2.40 -2.17
N ASP A 183 -1.61 2.54 -3.51
CA ASP A 183 -1.27 3.80 -4.19
C ASP A 183 -2.35 4.89 -4.02
N ASP A 184 -3.57 4.47 -3.69
CA ASP A 184 -4.69 5.36 -3.44
C ASP A 184 -4.82 5.74 -1.96
N LEU A 185 -3.92 5.33 -1.06
CA LEU A 185 -4.07 5.63 0.38
C LEU A 185 -3.48 6.99 0.77
N THR A 186 -4.23 7.74 1.56
CA THR A 186 -3.77 9.04 2.10
C THR A 186 -2.88 8.90 3.34
N GLY A 187 -2.68 7.68 3.85
CA GLY A 187 -2.03 7.43 5.14
C GLY A 187 -2.88 7.79 6.36
N VAL A 188 -4.16 8.15 6.18
CA VAL A 188 -5.09 8.44 7.27
C VAL A 188 -5.89 7.19 7.64
N GLU A 189 -5.94 6.88 8.93
CA GLU A 189 -6.72 5.78 9.50
C GLU A 189 -7.89 6.34 10.33
N VAL A 190 -9.07 5.72 10.20
CA VAL A 190 -10.27 6.07 10.96
C VAL A 190 -10.60 5.00 11.99
N PHE A 191 -10.87 5.44 13.21
CA PHE A 191 -11.28 4.60 14.34
C PHE A 191 -12.67 5.01 14.82
N ASP A 192 -13.44 4.02 15.26
CA ASP A 192 -14.76 4.25 15.84
C ASP A 192 -14.66 4.87 17.26
N GLY A 193 -15.82 5.13 17.88
CA GLY A 193 -15.89 5.71 19.22
C GLY A 193 -15.48 4.73 20.33
N ASP A 194 -15.36 3.44 20.01
CA ASP A 194 -14.97 2.36 20.91
C ASP A 194 -13.48 1.98 20.74
N GLY A 195 -12.79 2.61 19.79
CA GLY A 195 -11.37 2.43 19.50
C GLY A 195 -11.05 1.32 18.49
N ASN A 196 -12.06 0.75 17.83
CA ASN A 196 -11.87 -0.24 16.77
C ASN A 196 -11.48 0.43 15.45
N PHE A 197 -10.61 -0.23 14.69
CA PHE A 197 -10.23 0.20 13.36
C PHE A 197 -11.41 0.03 12.39
N VAL A 198 -11.76 1.11 11.69
CA VAL A 198 -12.86 1.10 10.70
C VAL A 198 -12.31 0.83 9.31
N ALA A 199 -11.47 1.72 8.79
CA ALA A 199 -10.89 1.62 7.46
C ALA A 199 -9.80 2.69 7.21
N PRO A 200 -8.87 2.45 6.26
CA PRO A 200 -7.94 3.47 5.80
C PRO A 200 -8.60 4.39 4.75
N VAL A 201 -8.25 5.67 4.76
CA VAL A 201 -8.83 6.68 3.87
C VAL A 201 -8.11 6.70 2.52
N ARG A 202 -8.90 6.54 1.46
CA ARG A 202 -8.46 6.65 0.07
C ARG A 202 -8.44 8.10 -0.40
N SER A 203 -7.53 8.40 -1.32
CA SER A 203 -7.42 9.65 -2.02
C SER A 203 -8.60 9.80 -2.99
N ILE A 204 -8.94 11.04 -3.31
CA ILE A 204 -9.92 11.36 -4.33
C ILE A 204 -9.25 12.26 -5.37
N PRO A 205 -9.68 12.23 -6.65
CA PRO A 205 -9.14 13.08 -7.70
C PRO A 205 -9.04 14.55 -7.28
N ALA A 206 -7.85 15.12 -7.42
CA ALA A 206 -7.49 16.47 -7.01
C ALA A 206 -8.03 17.57 -7.95
N GLN A 207 -9.30 17.44 -8.38
CA GLN A 207 -9.99 18.40 -9.25
C GLN A 207 -10.30 19.72 -8.52
N ASN A 208 -10.40 19.66 -7.18
CA ASN A 208 -10.68 20.80 -6.33
C ASN A 208 -9.40 21.24 -5.59
N ALA A 209 -9.10 22.54 -5.61
CA ALA A 209 -7.93 23.12 -4.93
C ALA A 209 -7.82 22.74 -3.44
N VAL A 210 -8.97 22.56 -2.76
CA VAL A 210 -9.01 22.11 -1.35
C VAL A 210 -8.52 20.67 -1.20
N VAL A 211 -8.87 19.79 -2.16
CA VAL A 211 -8.42 18.39 -2.16
C VAL A 211 -6.92 18.32 -2.43
N SER A 212 -6.44 19.06 -3.44
CA SER A 212 -5.00 19.12 -3.77
C SER A 212 -4.18 19.64 -2.58
N LEU A 213 -4.68 20.66 -1.88
CA LEU A 213 -4.03 21.19 -0.68
C LEU A 213 -3.97 20.14 0.44
N LEU A 214 -5.08 19.45 0.73
CA LEU A 214 -5.15 18.48 1.82
C LEU A 214 -4.30 17.22 1.57
N LEU A 215 -4.18 16.78 0.32
CA LEU A 215 -3.29 15.67 -0.05
C LEU A 215 -1.81 16.02 0.11
N GLY A 216 -1.44 17.30 -0.04
CA GLY A 216 -0.06 17.76 0.15
C GLY A 216 0.34 18.03 1.60
N LEU A 217 -0.58 17.90 2.56
CA LEU A 217 -0.29 18.14 3.97
C LEU A 217 0.12 16.85 4.69
N PRO A 218 1.11 16.91 5.60
CA PRO A 218 1.50 15.74 6.39
C PRO A 218 0.37 15.34 7.34
N VAL A 219 0.11 14.03 7.41
CA VAL A 219 -0.81 13.44 8.39
C VAL A 219 -0.22 13.58 9.79
N LYS A 220 -0.95 14.20 10.71
CA LYS A 220 -0.48 14.48 12.07
C LYS A 220 -1.05 13.51 13.11
N ARG A 221 -2.20 12.91 12.83
CA ARG A 221 -2.92 12.04 13.79
C ARG A 221 -3.92 11.11 13.10
N ARG A 222 -4.31 10.06 13.82
CA ARG A 222 -5.47 9.22 13.49
C ARG A 222 -6.79 9.97 13.73
N VAL A 223 -7.81 9.60 12.98
CA VAL A 223 -9.14 10.22 13.09
C VAL A 223 -10.05 9.35 13.95
N ASN A 224 -10.44 9.87 15.11
CA ASN A 224 -11.38 9.17 16.00
C ASN A 224 -12.77 9.79 15.90
N THR A 225 -13.77 8.94 15.92
CA THR A 225 -15.17 9.35 16.05
C THR A 225 -15.57 9.43 17.52
N ARG A 226 -16.67 10.12 17.81
CA ARG A 226 -17.10 10.33 19.21
C ARG A 226 -17.63 9.03 19.84
N PRO A 227 -17.33 8.79 21.13
CA PRO A 227 -17.94 7.69 21.88
C PRO A 227 -19.47 7.77 21.85
N GLY A 228 -20.14 6.62 21.68
CA GLY A 228 -21.61 6.53 21.64
C GLY A 228 -22.26 6.93 20.30
N ARG A 229 -21.48 7.10 19.23
CA ARG A 229 -22.00 7.27 17.86
C ARG A 229 -21.57 6.10 16.99
N THR A 230 -22.54 5.45 16.34
CA THR A 230 -22.27 4.38 15.38
C THR A 230 -21.69 4.97 14.10
N PHE A 231 -20.36 4.97 13.98
CA PHE A 231 -19.66 5.30 12.75
C PHE A 231 -19.18 4.00 12.11
N ASP A 232 -20.09 3.38 11.37
CA ASP A 232 -19.89 2.07 10.75
C ASP A 232 -19.24 2.19 9.36
N LEU A 233 -18.73 1.07 8.84
CA LEU A 233 -18.08 0.98 7.52
C LEU A 233 -18.97 1.50 6.39
N ASP A 234 -20.30 1.28 6.47
CA ASP A 234 -21.25 1.82 5.50
C ASP A 234 -21.30 3.36 5.49
N LYS A 235 -21.25 3.97 6.68
CA LYS A 235 -21.19 5.42 6.81
C LYS A 235 -19.83 5.94 6.35
N PHE A 236 -18.76 5.21 6.60
CA PHE A 236 -17.45 5.51 6.05
C PHE A 236 -17.46 5.46 4.51
N ASN A 237 -18.03 4.42 3.91
CA ASN A 237 -18.11 4.28 2.44
C ASN A 237 -18.93 5.39 1.78
N SER A 238 -19.94 5.94 2.50
CA SER A 238 -20.70 7.10 2.03
C SER A 238 -19.86 8.38 1.83
N ILE A 239 -18.63 8.42 2.35
CA ILE A 239 -17.67 9.51 2.10
C ILE A 239 -17.30 9.59 0.61
N TYR A 240 -17.30 8.45 -0.09
CA TYR A 240 -16.91 8.34 -1.51
C TYR A 240 -18.10 8.36 -2.47
N ASP A 241 -19.33 8.26 -1.96
CA ASP A 241 -20.53 8.28 -2.80
C ASP A 241 -20.55 9.55 -3.67
N LYS A 242 -20.83 9.36 -4.97
CA LYS A 242 -20.86 10.40 -6.00
C LYS A 242 -21.77 11.57 -5.58
N ARG A 243 -22.80 11.30 -4.78
CA ARG A 243 -23.70 12.31 -4.20
C ARG A 243 -23.01 13.31 -3.27
N TYR A 244 -21.89 12.93 -2.66
CA TYR A 244 -21.15 13.74 -1.71
C TYR A 244 -19.75 14.11 -2.20
N THR A 245 -19.23 13.44 -3.23
CA THR A 245 -17.93 13.74 -3.86
C THR A 245 -18.04 14.58 -5.14
N TYR A 246 -19.04 14.33 -6.00
CA TYR A 246 -19.14 14.93 -7.34
C TYR A 246 -20.51 15.52 -7.71
N ALA A 247 -21.50 15.50 -6.80
CA ALA A 247 -22.90 15.80 -7.12
C ALA A 247 -23.17 17.14 -7.80
N ASN A 248 -22.28 18.12 -7.65
CA ASN A 248 -22.44 19.48 -8.18
C ASN A 248 -21.39 19.83 -9.26
N GLY A 249 -20.85 18.83 -9.96
CA GLY A 249 -19.85 18.99 -11.02
C GLY A 249 -18.40 18.98 -10.54
N PRO A 250 -17.42 19.27 -11.41
CA PRO A 250 -15.97 19.19 -11.10
C PRO A 250 -15.50 20.15 -9.99
N ASN A 251 -16.33 21.13 -9.62
CA ASN A 251 -16.10 22.06 -8.50
C ASN A 251 -16.83 21.68 -7.21
N ALA A 252 -17.44 20.48 -7.14
CA ALA A 252 -18.09 20.00 -5.94
C ALA A 252 -17.09 19.97 -4.77
N LYS A 253 -17.57 20.37 -3.58
CA LYS A 253 -16.79 20.33 -2.34
C LYS A 253 -17.06 19.00 -1.65
N PRO A 254 -16.12 18.05 -1.63
CA PRO A 254 -16.34 16.72 -1.05
C PRO A 254 -16.36 16.80 0.48
N ALA A 255 -17.42 17.37 1.04
CA ALA A 255 -17.46 17.88 2.41
C ALA A 255 -17.15 16.81 3.48
N ARG A 256 -17.59 15.57 3.27
CA ARG A 256 -17.34 14.46 4.20
C ARG A 256 -15.88 14.01 4.17
N TRP A 257 -15.30 13.88 2.97
CA TRP A 257 -13.90 13.50 2.80
C TRP A 257 -12.96 14.59 3.32
N THR A 258 -13.25 15.85 2.97
CA THR A 258 -12.53 17.03 3.48
C THR A 258 -12.57 17.09 5.00
N ALA A 259 -13.71 16.76 5.63
CA ALA A 259 -13.81 16.76 7.09
C ALA A 259 -12.88 15.72 7.73
N VAL A 260 -12.80 14.50 7.18
CA VAL A 260 -11.88 13.45 7.66
C VAL A 260 -10.42 13.88 7.49
N MET A 261 -10.06 14.38 6.31
CA MET A 261 -8.69 14.82 6.05
C MET A 261 -8.27 16.01 6.91
N LEU A 262 -9.19 16.93 7.22
CA LEU A 262 -8.93 18.06 8.10
C LEU A 262 -8.72 17.61 9.56
N GLN A 263 -9.39 16.54 9.99
CA GLN A 263 -9.14 15.94 11.31
C GLN A 263 -7.74 15.30 11.39
N ALA A 264 -7.24 14.76 10.30
CA ALA A 264 -5.93 14.13 10.25
C ALA A 264 -4.77 15.13 10.12
N THR A 265 -4.97 16.22 9.37
CA THR A 265 -3.90 17.16 8.96
C THR A 265 -3.95 18.53 9.66
N GLY A 266 -5.15 19.00 10.03
CA GLY A 266 -5.37 20.33 10.60
C GLY A 266 -4.92 20.44 12.05
N ASP A 267 -4.64 21.62 12.58
CA ASP A 267 -4.22 21.80 13.99
C ASP A 267 -5.43 21.74 14.95
N VAL A 268 -5.36 21.00 16.07
CA VAL A 268 -6.50 20.86 17.01
C VAL A 268 -6.65 22.13 17.86
N LEU A 269 -7.90 22.56 18.04
CA LEU A 269 -8.27 23.61 18.99
C LEU A 269 -8.74 22.97 20.31
N GLU A 270 -8.13 23.38 21.41
CA GLU A 270 -8.46 22.90 22.76
C GLU A 270 -9.30 23.91 23.54
N GLY A 271 -10.11 23.41 24.48
CA GLY A 271 -10.89 24.21 25.43
C GLY A 271 -11.84 25.22 24.78
N ALA A 272 -11.74 26.49 25.21
CA ALA A 272 -12.62 27.59 24.79
C ALA A 272 -12.50 27.99 23.31
N LYS A 273 -11.52 27.44 22.57
CA LYS A 273 -11.30 27.74 21.14
C LYS A 273 -12.05 26.78 20.21
N ARG A 274 -12.77 25.79 20.73
CA ARG A 274 -13.59 24.88 19.91
C ARG A 274 -14.72 25.66 19.21
N CYS A 275 -15.06 25.26 17.99
CA CYS A 275 -16.18 25.87 17.28
C CYS A 275 -17.53 25.57 17.97
N LEU A 276 -18.54 26.41 17.71
CA LEU A 276 -19.88 26.32 18.32
C LEU A 276 -20.54 24.94 18.16
N ASN A 277 -20.24 24.22 17.08
CA ASN A 277 -20.76 22.87 16.86
C ASN A 277 -20.03 21.85 17.74
N CYS A 278 -18.70 21.96 17.88
CA CYS A 278 -17.91 21.07 18.73
C CYS A 278 -18.15 21.31 20.22
N THR A 279 -18.48 22.53 20.64
CA THR A 279 -18.87 22.83 22.03
C THR A 279 -20.24 22.24 22.38
N LYS A 280 -21.16 22.20 21.42
CA LYS A 280 -22.48 21.54 21.55
C LYS A 280 -22.45 20.03 21.28
N ASN A 281 -21.27 19.43 21.08
CA ASN A 281 -21.10 18.02 20.69
C ASN A 281 -21.88 17.63 19.41
N LEU A 282 -22.06 18.59 18.50
CA LEU A 282 -22.70 18.41 17.21
C LEU A 282 -21.61 18.10 16.16
N GLY A 283 -21.37 16.81 15.92
CA GLY A 283 -20.45 16.34 14.89
C GLY A 283 -20.00 14.89 15.12
N PRO A 284 -19.56 14.17 14.07
CA PRO A 284 -19.15 12.78 14.18
C PRO A 284 -17.76 12.59 14.82
N PHE A 285 -16.90 13.60 14.80
CA PHE A 285 -15.51 13.51 15.24
C PHE A 285 -15.29 14.11 16.63
N ASP A 286 -14.35 13.53 17.37
CA ASP A 286 -14.03 13.95 18.74
C ASP A 286 -13.24 15.27 18.79
N THR A 287 -12.28 15.40 17.87
CA THR A 287 -11.38 16.56 17.78
C THR A 287 -12.01 17.73 17.00
N CYS A 288 -11.66 18.97 17.38
CA CYS A 288 -12.06 20.19 16.69
C CYS A 288 -10.85 20.79 15.97
N PRO A 289 -10.68 20.61 14.65
CA PRO A 289 -9.56 21.18 13.92
C PRO A 289 -9.82 22.68 13.66
N ARG A 290 -8.75 23.46 13.63
CA ARG A 290 -8.78 24.87 13.27
C ARG A 290 -9.24 25.00 11.82
N LYS A 291 -10.33 25.73 11.58
CA LYS A 291 -10.65 26.22 10.24
C LYS A 291 -9.51 27.16 9.83
N ARG A 292 -8.63 26.72 8.94
CA ARG A 292 -7.68 27.65 8.31
C ARG A 292 -8.48 28.62 7.43
N PRO A 293 -8.09 29.91 7.42
CA PRO A 293 -8.68 30.90 6.53
C PRO A 293 -8.45 30.53 5.07
#